data_AF-A0A4Q6E0D8-F1
#
_entry.id   AF-A0A4Q6E0D8-F1
#
_cell.length_a   1.000
_cell.length_b   1.000
_cell.length_c   1.000
_cell.angle_alpha   90.00
_cell.angle_beta   90.00
_cell.angle_gamma   90.00
#
_symmetry.space_group_name_H-M   'P 1'
#
loop_
_entity.id
_entity.type
_entity.pdbx_description
1 polymer ?
#
loop_
_entity_poly.entity_id
_entity_poly.type
_entity_poly.pdbx_seq_one_letter_code
_entity_poly.pdbx_strand_id
1 'polypeptide(L)'
;MRNSLWLIPAILSLFTVAASACPIGSIELASAEGKFCVEVEARPAIRNYKAAPICESIGGRLCSAEELRVACESRELNGAGLAWEWSVSMDKYTSASLNGSCDALAFGELTDHAALRCCK
;
A
#
# COMPACT_ATOMS: atom_id res chain seq x y z
N MET A 1 -40.34 38.67 -38.40
CA MET A 1 -40.37 37.24 -38.07
C MET A 1 -39.07 36.92 -37.35
N ARG A 2 -39.15 36.56 -36.06
CA ARG A 2 -38.02 36.30 -35.16
C ARG A 2 -37.45 34.91 -35.47
N ASN A 3 -36.17 34.82 -35.82
CA ASN A 3 -35.48 33.53 -35.96
C ASN A 3 -34.58 33.34 -34.73
N SER A 4 -34.93 32.35 -33.92
CA SER A 4 -34.37 32.08 -32.60
C SER A 4 -32.90 31.65 -32.66
N LEU A 5 -32.07 32.31 -31.86
CA LEU A 5 -30.76 31.79 -31.44
C LEU A 5 -30.98 30.50 -30.63
N TRP A 6 -30.44 29.39 -31.12
CA TRP A 6 -30.30 28.18 -30.33
C TRP A 6 -29.00 28.28 -29.52
N LEU A 7 -29.13 28.61 -28.24
CA LEU A 7 -28.09 28.43 -27.24
C LEU A 7 -27.92 26.94 -26.98
N ILE A 8 -26.80 26.37 -27.42
CA ILE A 8 -26.36 25.04 -27.00
C ILE A 8 -25.81 25.22 -25.58
N PRO A 9 -26.39 24.63 -24.52
CA PRO A 9 -25.71 24.60 -23.24
C PRO A 9 -24.55 23.62 -23.41
N ALA A 10 -23.33 24.14 -23.47
CA ALA A 10 -22.14 23.36 -23.23
C ALA A 10 -22.21 22.86 -21.79
N ILE A 11 -22.73 21.65 -21.61
CA ILE A 11 -22.66 20.91 -20.36
C ILE A 11 -21.18 20.57 -20.18
N LEU A 12 -20.42 21.48 -19.57
CA LEU A 12 -19.17 21.17 -18.91
C LEU A 12 -19.50 20.28 -17.72
N SER A 13 -19.66 18.97 -17.99
CA SER A 13 -19.56 17.96 -16.95
C SER A 13 -18.14 17.99 -16.42
N LEU A 14 -17.94 18.76 -15.35
CA LEU A 14 -16.81 18.63 -14.44
C LEU A 14 -16.87 17.20 -13.90
N PHE A 15 -16.15 16.29 -14.56
CA PHE A 15 -15.73 15.05 -13.93
C PHE A 15 -14.78 15.45 -12.80
N THR A 16 -15.32 15.61 -11.60
CA THR A 16 -14.54 15.51 -10.38
C THR A 16 -14.02 14.09 -10.34
N VAL A 17 -12.86 13.88 -10.97
CA VAL A 17 -12.04 12.72 -10.69
C VAL A 17 -11.66 12.89 -9.23
N ALA A 18 -12.35 12.17 -8.35
CA ALA A 18 -11.86 11.98 -6.99
C ALA A 18 -10.43 11.47 -7.16
N ALA A 19 -9.45 12.30 -6.83
CA ALA A 19 -8.07 11.89 -6.86
C ALA A 19 -8.00 10.58 -6.08
N SER A 20 -7.44 9.52 -6.68
CA SER A 20 -7.17 8.31 -5.92
C SER A 20 -6.38 8.75 -4.68
N ALA A 21 -6.90 8.48 -3.49
CA ALA A 21 -6.25 8.91 -2.25
C ALA A 21 -4.83 8.31 -2.15
N CYS A 22 -4.61 7.18 -2.85
CA CYS A 22 -3.34 6.52 -2.95
C CYS A 22 -2.53 6.92 -4.19
N PRO A 23 -1.20 7.08 -4.06
CA PRO A 23 -0.29 7.22 -5.18
C PRO A 23 -0.40 6.08 -6.21
N ILE A 24 0.02 6.35 -7.44
CA ILE A 24 0.13 5.32 -8.49
C ILE A 24 1.03 4.18 -7.99
N GLY A 25 0.59 2.94 -8.23
CA GLY A 25 1.29 1.75 -7.77
C GLY A 25 0.97 1.35 -6.33
N SER A 26 -0.04 1.97 -5.72
CA SER A 26 -0.56 1.59 -4.40
C SER A 26 -2.09 1.48 -4.39
N ILE A 27 -2.60 0.71 -3.43
CA ILE A 27 -4.03 0.46 -3.24
C ILE A 27 -4.48 0.99 -1.88
N GLU A 28 -5.72 1.50 -1.79
CA GLU A 28 -6.33 1.92 -0.53
C GLU A 28 -6.93 0.71 0.18
N LEU A 29 -6.55 0.50 1.43
CA LEU A 29 -7.13 -0.51 2.32
C LEU A 29 -7.54 0.13 3.64
N ALA A 30 -8.29 -0.61 4.47
CA ALA A 30 -8.71 -0.17 5.78
C ALA A 30 -8.33 -1.22 6.83
N SER A 31 -7.66 -0.77 7.90
CA SER A 31 -7.38 -1.54 9.11
C SER A 31 -8.22 -0.99 10.28
N ALA A 32 -8.05 -1.59 11.47
CA ALA A 32 -8.62 -1.04 12.70
C ALA A 32 -8.11 0.37 13.04
N GLU A 33 -6.94 0.76 12.53
CA GLU A 33 -6.29 2.05 12.80
C GLU A 33 -6.68 3.15 11.80
N GLY A 34 -7.33 2.78 10.69
CA GLY A 34 -7.79 3.70 9.67
C GLY A 34 -7.53 3.21 8.25
N LYS A 35 -7.68 4.13 7.29
CA LYS A 35 -7.34 3.88 5.89
C LYS A 35 -5.86 4.12 5.66
N PHE A 36 -5.27 3.30 4.80
CA PHE A 36 -3.87 3.41 4.41
C PHE A 36 -3.69 3.01 2.95
N CYS A 37 -2.60 3.46 2.36
CA CYS A 37 -2.17 3.06 1.03
C CYS A 37 -0.99 2.11 1.14
N VAL A 38 -1.00 1.00 0.41
CA VAL A 38 0.11 0.04 0.36
C VAL A 38 0.56 -0.18 -1.07
N GLU A 39 1.87 -0.22 -1.31
CA GLU A 39 2.43 -0.54 -2.62
C GLU A 39 1.95 -1.92 -3.11
N VAL A 40 1.63 -2.04 -4.41
CA VAL A 40 1.16 -3.28 -5.06
C VAL A 40 2.29 -4.21 -5.45
N GLU A 41 3.48 -3.68 -5.70
CA GLU A 41 4.68 -4.45 -5.95
C GLU A 41 5.62 -4.37 -4.76
N ALA A 42 6.14 -5.52 -4.34
CA ALA A 42 7.14 -5.56 -3.29
C ALA A 42 8.48 -5.05 -3.83
N ARG A 43 9.18 -4.29 -3.00
CA ARG A 43 10.55 -3.86 -3.26
C ARG A 43 11.52 -5.03 -3.00
N PRO A 44 12.71 -5.02 -3.62
CA PRO A 44 13.69 -6.10 -3.47
C PRO A 44 14.07 -6.38 -2.02
N ALA A 45 14.51 -7.61 -1.77
CA ALA A 45 14.96 -8.02 -0.45
C ALA A 45 16.21 -7.25 0.02
N ILE A 46 16.13 -6.68 1.21
CA ILE A 46 17.16 -5.84 1.83
C ILE A 46 17.34 -6.21 3.31
N ARG A 47 18.36 -5.65 3.96
CA ARG A 47 18.55 -5.76 5.41
C ARG A 47 17.58 -4.83 6.17
N ASN A 48 17.14 -5.26 7.34
CA ASN A 48 16.17 -4.55 8.20
C ASN A 48 16.48 -3.05 8.41
N TYR A 49 17.73 -2.69 8.68
CA TYR A 49 18.14 -1.31 8.97
C TYR A 49 17.93 -0.34 7.79
N LYS A 50 17.72 -0.86 6.58
CA LYS A 50 17.41 -0.06 5.38
C LYS A 50 15.91 0.06 5.12
N ALA A 51 15.07 -0.74 5.77
CA ALA A 51 13.66 -0.87 5.40
C ALA A 51 12.87 0.43 5.62
N ALA A 52 12.91 0.99 6.84
CA ALA A 52 12.25 2.27 7.11
C ALA A 52 12.86 3.43 6.30
N PRO A 53 14.21 3.62 6.24
CA PRO A 53 14.81 4.69 5.44
C PRO A 53 14.40 4.68 3.96
N ILE A 54 14.21 3.51 3.35
CA ILE A 54 13.75 3.42 1.95
C ILE A 54 12.32 3.97 1.83
N CYS A 55 11.41 3.58 2.72
CA CYS A 55 10.04 4.08 2.67
C CYS A 55 9.93 5.57 3.02
N GLU A 56 10.74 6.04 3.96
CA GLU A 56 10.82 7.47 4.30
C GLU A 56 11.31 8.30 3.10
N SER A 57 12.28 7.78 2.33
CA SER A 57 12.83 8.48 1.16
C SER A 57 11.82 8.75 0.05
N ILE A 58 10.72 8.00 0.00
CA ILE A 58 9.62 8.16 -0.96
C ILE A 58 8.37 8.82 -0.33
N GLY A 59 8.52 9.39 0.87
CA GLY A 59 7.44 10.05 1.61
C GLY A 59 6.38 9.07 2.11
N GLY A 60 6.78 7.88 2.53
CA GLY A 60 5.93 6.91 3.21
C GLY A 60 6.61 6.37 4.46
N ARG A 61 6.16 5.21 4.92
CA ARG A 61 6.73 4.49 6.06
C ARG A 61 6.74 2.99 5.81
N LEU A 62 7.52 2.26 6.58
CA LEU A 62 7.39 0.81 6.59
C LEU A 62 5.98 0.44 7.07
N CYS A 63 5.32 -0.47 6.37
CA CYS A 63 4.00 -0.95 6.77
C CYS A 63 4.04 -1.59 8.16
N SER A 64 2.98 -1.41 8.95
CA SER A 64 2.84 -2.15 10.19
C SER A 64 2.57 -3.62 9.91
N ALA A 65 2.82 -4.48 10.90
CA ALA A 65 2.49 -5.90 10.77
C ALA A 65 0.99 -6.12 10.48
N GLU A 66 0.11 -5.32 11.09
CA GLU A 66 -1.34 -5.39 10.87
C GLU A 66 -1.74 -4.93 9.47
N GLU A 67 -1.12 -3.85 8.97
CA GLU A 67 -1.36 -3.37 7.60
C GLU A 67 -0.93 -4.39 6.55
N LEU A 68 0.23 -5.03 6.74
CA LEU A 68 0.66 -6.12 5.85
C LEU A 68 -0.27 -7.34 5.92
N ARG A 69 -0.83 -7.65 7.10
CA ARG A 69 -1.81 -8.73 7.24
C ARG A 69 -3.08 -8.42 6.43
N VAL A 70 -3.65 -7.23 6.61
CA VAL A 70 -4.81 -6.74 5.85
C VAL A 70 -4.51 -6.70 4.36
N ALA A 71 -3.31 -6.23 3.99
CA ALA A 71 -2.84 -6.19 2.61
C ALA A 71 -2.80 -7.59 2.00
N CYS A 72 -2.21 -8.57 2.69
CA CYS A 72 -2.15 -9.96 2.23
C CYS A 72 -3.54 -10.58 2.02
N GLU A 73 -4.49 -10.29 2.92
CA GLU A 73 -5.88 -10.79 2.83
C GLU A 73 -6.67 -10.11 1.70
N SER A 74 -6.20 -8.95 1.21
CA SER A 74 -6.84 -8.24 0.12
C SER A 74 -6.71 -9.00 -1.20
N ARG A 75 -7.79 -9.00 -2.00
CA ARG A 75 -7.80 -9.67 -3.32
C ARG A 75 -6.69 -9.21 -4.27
N GLU A 76 -6.23 -7.96 -4.13
CA GLU A 76 -5.21 -7.34 -4.97
C GLU A 76 -3.81 -7.91 -4.71
N LEU A 77 -3.54 -8.39 -3.49
CA LEU A 77 -2.24 -8.92 -3.08
C LEU A 77 -2.31 -10.40 -2.67
N ASN A 78 -3.50 -10.97 -2.62
CA ASN A 78 -3.72 -12.38 -2.34
C ASN A 78 -3.04 -13.24 -3.42
N GLY A 79 -2.02 -14.00 -3.01
CA GLY A 79 -1.22 -14.82 -3.92
C GLY A 79 -0.09 -14.06 -4.62
N ALA A 80 0.15 -12.79 -4.32
CA ALA A 80 1.49 -12.22 -4.51
C ALA A 80 2.41 -13.09 -3.65
N GLY A 81 3.27 -13.89 -4.29
CA GLY A 81 4.15 -14.85 -3.63
C GLY A 81 5.20 -14.14 -2.78
N LEU A 82 4.78 -13.64 -1.63
CA LEU A 82 5.57 -12.78 -0.77
C LEU A 82 6.50 -13.65 0.08
N ALA A 83 7.68 -13.94 -0.47
CA ALA A 83 8.82 -14.23 0.38
C ALA A 83 8.96 -13.11 1.44
N TRP A 84 9.38 -13.48 2.66
CA TRP A 84 9.60 -12.61 3.83
C TRP A 84 9.59 -11.11 3.54
N GLU A 85 8.69 -10.35 4.17
CA GLU A 85 8.63 -8.89 4.08
C GLU A 85 8.92 -8.21 5.43
N TRP A 86 9.68 -7.11 5.42
CA TRP A 86 9.86 -6.27 6.59
C TRP A 86 8.59 -5.50 6.93
N SER A 87 8.27 -5.46 8.22
CA SER A 87 7.22 -4.68 8.84
C SER A 87 7.71 -4.05 10.13
N VAL A 88 6.91 -3.17 10.71
CA VAL A 88 7.13 -2.62 12.05
C VAL A 88 6.02 -3.04 13.00
N SER A 89 6.39 -3.42 14.23
CA SER A 89 5.46 -3.65 15.32
C SER A 89 6.09 -3.19 16.63
N MET A 90 5.38 -2.35 17.40
CA MET A 90 5.86 -1.80 18.67
C MET A 90 7.30 -1.22 18.56
N ASP A 91 7.56 -0.41 17.53
CA ASP A 91 8.87 0.20 17.22
C ASP A 91 10.03 -0.79 16.97
N LYS A 92 9.73 -2.07 16.75
CA LYS A 92 10.71 -3.10 16.37
C LYS A 92 10.48 -3.55 14.94
N TYR A 93 11.57 -3.68 14.18
CA TYR A 93 11.54 -4.33 12.88
C TYR A 93 11.15 -5.80 13.06
N THR A 94 10.13 -6.21 12.33
CA THR A 94 9.57 -7.56 12.31
C THR A 94 9.58 -8.05 10.87
N SER A 95 9.84 -9.33 10.62
CA SER A 95 9.65 -9.92 9.29
C SER A 95 8.32 -10.67 9.26
N ALA A 96 7.35 -10.19 8.48
CA ALA A 96 6.16 -10.98 8.16
C ALA A 96 6.56 -12.08 7.16
N SER A 97 6.34 -13.35 7.53
CA SER A 97 6.55 -14.48 6.63
C SER A 97 5.26 -14.73 5.88
N LEU A 98 5.15 -14.25 4.65
CA LEU A 98 4.00 -14.60 3.83
C LEU A 98 4.31 -15.91 3.08
N ASN A 99 4.55 -16.99 3.85
CA ASN A 99 4.79 -18.34 3.36
C ASN A 99 3.50 -18.97 2.77
N GLY A 100 2.86 -18.25 1.85
CA GLY A 100 1.53 -18.53 1.32
C GLY A 100 0.36 -18.33 2.29
N SER A 101 0.60 -17.81 3.50
CA SER A 101 -0.44 -17.56 4.50
C SER A 101 -0.29 -16.17 5.11
N CYS A 102 -1.41 -15.45 5.20
CA CYS A 102 -1.49 -14.12 5.81
C CYS A 102 -1.44 -14.14 7.34
N ASP A 103 -1.55 -15.33 7.96
CA ASP A 103 -1.61 -15.50 9.41
C ASP A 103 -0.21 -15.58 10.07
N ALA A 104 0.85 -15.67 9.26
CA ALA A 104 2.22 -15.90 9.73
C ALA A 104 2.99 -14.59 9.97
N LEU A 105 2.51 -13.79 10.93
CA LEU A 105 3.34 -12.73 11.52
C LEU A 105 4.34 -13.36 12.47
N ALA A 106 5.62 -13.17 12.20
CA ALA A 106 6.70 -13.77 12.97
C ALA A 106 7.63 -12.66 13.47
N PHE A 107 7.62 -12.44 14.79
CA PHE A 107 8.38 -11.35 15.42
C PHE A 107 9.85 -11.74 15.58
N GLY A 108 10.75 -10.90 15.05
CA GLY A 108 12.21 -11.10 15.14
C GLY A 108 12.92 -10.97 13.80
N GLU A 109 14.26 -11.03 13.84
CA GLU A 109 15.12 -11.09 12.65
C GLU A 109 15.23 -12.56 12.21
N LEU A 110 14.19 -13.05 11.53
CA LEU A 110 14.08 -14.45 11.11
C LEU A 110 14.78 -14.74 9.77
N THR A 111 15.27 -13.67 9.14
CA THR A 111 16.05 -13.66 7.90
C THR A 111 17.00 -12.46 7.94
N ASP A 112 18.13 -12.54 7.24
CA ASP A 112 19.04 -11.40 7.07
C ASP A 112 18.59 -10.48 5.92
N HIS A 113 17.71 -10.97 5.03
CA HIS A 113 17.11 -10.21 3.93
C HIS A 113 15.62 -10.52 3.77
N ALA A 114 14.82 -9.47 3.65
CA ALA A 114 13.39 -9.54 3.40
C ALA A 114 12.99 -8.43 2.41
N ALA A 115 12.01 -8.70 1.55
CA ALA A 115 11.38 -7.69 0.72
C ALA A 115 10.66 -6.64 1.59
N LEU A 116 10.07 -5.61 0.98
CA LEU A 116 9.25 -4.67 1.73
C LEU A 116 8.22 -4.01 0.83
N ARG A 117 7.16 -3.50 1.47
CA ARG A 117 6.23 -2.55 0.88
C ARG A 117 6.17 -1.33 1.78
N CYS A 118 6.00 -0.19 1.14
CA CYS A 118 5.83 1.06 1.86
C CYS A 118 4.35 1.40 1.97
N CYS A 119 3.97 1.89 3.15
CA CYS A 119 2.63 2.36 3.46
C CYS A 119 2.59 3.88 3.56
N LYS A 120 1.42 4.47 3.29
CA LYS A 120 1.12 5.90 3.49
C LYS A 120 -0.20 6.09 4.19
#